data_AF-A0A838U0Z6-F1
#
_entry.id   AF-A0A838U0Z6-F1
#
_cell.length_a   1.000
_cell.length_b   1.000
_cell.length_c   1.000
_cell.angle_alpha   90.00
_cell.angle_beta   90.00
_cell.angle_gamma   90.00
#
_symmetry.space_group_name_H-M   'P 1'
#
loop_
_entity.id
_entity.type
_entity.pdbx_description
1 polymer ?
#
loop_
_entity_poly.entity_id
_entity_poly.type
_entity_poly.pdbx_seq_one_letter_code
_entity_poly.pdbx_strand_id
1 'polypeptide(L)'
;MKTIIISHESDVDGVFSAAIALMRFPQAKTLFTSYGKENFSRISDILYDEIISTQLPGQIIISDLGLNDDMIDLFKDIFNFLKSNLWSIIWVDHHPWSENAIKSAIEEGSVHLVLD
;
A
#
# COMPACT_ATOMS: atom_id res chain seq x y z
N MET A 1 -13.30 -10.12 -4.80
CA MET A 1 -12.48 -9.23 -3.96
C MET A 1 -11.72 -8.31 -4.89
N LYS A 2 -11.85 -6.98 -4.74
CA LYS A 2 -11.09 -6.02 -5.55
C LYS A 2 -9.61 -6.09 -5.17
N THR A 3 -8.72 -5.77 -6.11
CA THR A 3 -7.28 -5.72 -5.85
C THR A 3 -6.71 -4.43 -6.44
N ILE A 4 -5.92 -3.73 -5.63
CA ILE A 4 -5.14 -2.57 -6.05
C ILE A 4 -3.67 -2.92 -5.82
N ILE A 5 -2.84 -2.71 -6.83
CA ILE A 5 -1.39 -2.88 -6.76
C ILE A 5 -0.78 -1.49 -6.77
N ILE A 6 0.07 -1.18 -5.81
CA ILE A 6 0.83 0.06 -5.71
C ILE A 6 2.30 -0.32 -5.69
N SER A 7 3.11 0.31 -6.54
CA SER A 7 4.53 0.03 -6.59
C SER A 7 5.35 1.25 -6.97
N HIS A 8 6.65 1.19 -6.70
CA HIS A 8 7.58 2.23 -7.12
C HIS A 8 7.67 2.31 -8.65
N GLU A 9 7.75 3.54 -9.15
CA GLU A 9 7.56 3.83 -10.58
C GLU A 9 8.84 3.79 -11.42
N SER A 10 10.02 3.91 -10.80
CA SER A 10 11.23 4.36 -11.51
C SER A 10 12.29 3.29 -11.75
N ASP A 11 12.25 2.15 -11.05
CA ASP A 11 13.28 1.12 -11.17
C ASP A 11 12.71 -0.26 -11.49
N VAL A 12 13.62 -1.19 -11.72
CA VAL A 12 13.29 -2.56 -12.11
C VAL A 12 12.59 -3.28 -10.97
N ASP A 13 12.94 -3.00 -9.71
CA ASP A 13 12.39 -3.70 -8.57
C ASP A 13 10.90 -3.40 -8.41
N GLY A 14 10.51 -2.12 -8.37
CA GLY A 14 9.10 -1.73 -8.32
C GLY A 14 8.30 -2.23 -9.54
N VAL A 15 8.79 -1.98 -10.75
CA VAL A 15 8.06 -2.37 -11.98
C VAL A 15 7.88 -3.89 -12.07
N PHE A 16 8.88 -4.69 -11.72
CA PHE A 16 8.78 -6.15 -11.78
C PHE A 16 7.95 -6.71 -10.63
N SER A 17 8.05 -6.14 -9.43
CA SER A 17 7.18 -6.48 -8.30
C SER A 17 5.71 -6.29 -8.65
N ALA A 18 5.36 -5.17 -9.28
CA ALA A 18 4.01 -4.91 -9.79
C ALA A 18 3.58 -5.94 -10.85
N ALA A 19 4.48 -6.27 -11.80
CA ALA A 19 4.21 -7.25 -12.85
C ALA A 19 3.92 -8.65 -12.28
N ILE A 20 4.69 -9.10 -11.28
CA ILE A 20 4.48 -10.37 -10.60
C ILE A 20 3.11 -10.40 -9.90
N ALA A 21 2.77 -9.34 -9.17
CA ALA A 21 1.45 -9.22 -8.55
C ALA A 21 0.32 -9.25 -9.58
N LEU A 22 0.49 -8.59 -10.73
CA LEU A 22 -0.48 -8.55 -11.81
C LEU A 22 -0.67 -9.92 -12.49
N MET A 23 0.37 -10.75 -12.59
CA MET A 23 0.24 -12.13 -13.07
C MET A 23 -0.72 -12.95 -12.20
N ARG A 24 -0.74 -12.71 -10.88
CA ARG A 24 -1.67 -13.37 -9.96
C ARG A 24 -3.06 -12.73 -9.98
N PHE A 25 -3.13 -11.41 -10.12
CA PHE A 25 -4.34 -10.60 -10.07
C PHE A 25 -4.52 -9.76 -11.35
N PRO A 26 -4.84 -10.37 -12.50
CA PRO A 26 -4.77 -9.71 -13.82
C PRO A 26 -5.79 -8.59 -14.04
N GLN A 27 -6.78 -8.45 -13.15
CA GLN A 27 -7.77 -7.36 -13.18
C GLN A 27 -7.50 -6.28 -12.12
N ALA A 28 -6.35 -6.34 -11.45
CA ALA A 28 -6.01 -5.35 -10.43
C ALA A 28 -5.86 -3.96 -11.04
N LYS A 29 -6.32 -2.95 -10.31
CA LYS A 29 -5.96 -1.56 -10.60
C LYS A 29 -4.50 -1.37 -10.20
N THR A 30 -3.64 -1.04 -11.14
CA THR A 30 -2.22 -0.84 -10.87
C THR A 30 -1.89 0.64 -10.86
N LEU A 31 -1.26 1.08 -9.78
CA LEU A 31 -0.84 2.46 -9.54
C LEU A 31 0.68 2.45 -9.35
N PHE A 32 1.35 3.36 -10.03
CA PHE A 32 2.77 3.61 -9.82
C PHE A 32 2.91 4.95 -9.10
N THR A 33 3.87 5.02 -8.19
CA THR A 33 4.14 6.22 -7.40
C THR A 33 5.64 6.33 -7.08
N SER A 34 6.08 7.51 -6.67
CA SER A 34 7.40 7.72 -6.06
C SER A 34 7.29 7.95 -4.56
N TYR A 35 8.43 8.13 -3.92
CA TYR A 35 8.57 8.47 -2.51
C TYR A 35 8.06 9.88 -2.19
N GLY A 36 7.90 10.13 -0.90
CA GLY A 36 7.60 11.46 -0.38
C GLY A 36 6.11 11.70 -0.15
N LYS A 37 5.84 12.56 0.83
CA LYS A 37 4.51 12.77 1.39
C LYS A 37 3.44 13.12 0.35
N GLU A 38 3.76 13.96 -0.62
CA GLU A 38 2.81 14.38 -1.67
C GLU A 38 2.32 13.20 -2.52
N ASN A 39 3.25 12.33 -2.93
CA ASN A 39 2.95 11.15 -3.72
C ASN A 39 2.08 10.17 -2.93
N PHE A 40 2.42 9.92 -1.66
CA PHE A 40 1.61 9.09 -0.79
C PHE A 40 0.23 9.69 -0.48
N SER A 41 0.11 11.00 -0.28
CA SER A 41 -1.18 11.67 -0.13
C SER A 41 -2.06 11.49 -1.37
N ARG A 42 -1.49 11.61 -2.57
CA ARG A 42 -2.22 11.36 -3.82
C ARG A 42 -2.71 9.92 -3.93
N ILE A 43 -1.88 8.95 -3.54
CA ILE A 43 -2.30 7.54 -3.45
C ILE A 43 -3.43 7.38 -2.45
N SER A 44 -3.35 8.02 -1.27
CA SER A 44 -4.41 7.99 -0.27
C SER A 44 -5.74 8.47 -0.82
N ASP A 45 -5.76 9.62 -1.50
CA ASP A 45 -6.98 10.16 -2.11
C ASP A 45 -7.60 9.19 -3.13
N ILE A 46 -6.77 8.58 -3.99
CA ILE A 46 -7.22 7.59 -4.97
C ILE A 46 -7.83 6.36 -4.28
N LEU A 47 -7.25 5.92 -3.16
CA LEU A 47 -7.75 4.80 -2.38
C LEU A 47 -9.10 5.14 -1.72
N TYR A 48 -9.23 6.31 -1.08
CA TYR A 48 -10.50 6.77 -0.51
C TYR A 48 -11.61 6.75 -1.57
N ASP A 49 -11.37 7.36 -2.73
CA ASP A 49 -12.35 7.44 -3.82
C ASP A 49 -12.75 6.06 -4.36
N GLU A 50 -11.78 5.17 -4.58
CA GLU A 50 -12.06 3.81 -5.08
C GLU A 50 -12.87 2.99 -4.08
N ILE A 51 -12.56 3.10 -2.79
CA ILE A 51 -13.23 2.29 -1.75
C ILE A 51 -14.66 2.78 -1.54
N ILE A 52 -14.85 4.10 -1.46
CA ILE A 52 -16.19 4.71 -1.31
C ILE A 52 -17.06 4.40 -2.52
N SER A 53 -16.51 4.48 -3.73
CA SER A 53 -17.28 4.24 -4.97
C SER A 53 -17.62 2.76 -5.18
N THR A 54 -16.73 1.84 -4.81
CA THR A 54 -16.96 0.41 -5.04
C THR A 54 -17.84 -0.23 -3.97
N GLN A 55 -17.76 0.21 -2.71
CA GLN A 55 -18.46 -0.40 -1.57
C GLN A 55 -18.28 -1.92 -1.46
N LEU A 56 -17.13 -2.43 -1.91
CA LEU A 56 -16.80 -3.84 -1.90
C LEU A 56 -15.54 -4.11 -1.06
N PRO A 57 -15.42 -5.29 -0.43
CA PRO A 57 -14.17 -5.72 0.20
C PRO A 57 -13.06 -5.89 -0.83
N GLY A 58 -11.83 -5.63 -0.41
CA GLY A 58 -10.68 -5.68 -1.29
C GLY A 58 -9.36 -5.94 -0.58
N GLN A 59 -8.30 -5.92 -1.36
CA GLN A 59 -6.93 -5.98 -0.87
C GLN A 59 -6.07 -4.97 -1.62
N ILE A 60 -5.06 -4.45 -0.92
CA ILE A 60 -4.01 -3.61 -1.47
C ILE A 60 -2.70 -4.39 -1.38
N ILE A 61 -1.94 -4.39 -2.47
CA ILE A 61 -0.58 -4.92 -2.51
C ILE A 61 0.34 -3.73 -2.74
N ILE A 62 1.23 -3.45 -1.80
CA ILE A 62 2.23 -2.39 -1.87
C ILE A 62 3.60 -3.06 -2.03
N SER A 63 4.41 -2.56 -2.96
CA SER A 63 5.76 -3.09 -3.21
C SER A 63 6.78 -1.97 -3.41
N ASP A 64 8.00 -2.21 -2.95
CA ASP A 64 9.17 -1.36 -3.20
C ASP A 64 8.99 0.11 -2.73
N LEU A 65 8.30 0.29 -1.60
CA LEU A 65 7.95 1.61 -1.08
C LEU A 65 8.13 1.62 0.44
N GLY A 66 9.18 2.26 0.94
CA GLY A 66 9.43 2.40 2.36
C GLY A 66 8.54 3.41 3.06
N LEU A 67 8.17 3.11 4.32
CA LEU A 67 7.46 4.03 5.21
C LEU A 67 8.46 4.76 6.11
N ASN A 68 8.52 6.08 5.95
CA ASN A 68 9.27 6.96 6.84
C ASN A 68 8.42 7.44 8.01
N ASP A 69 9.07 7.78 9.12
CA ASP A 69 8.42 8.19 10.37
C ASP A 69 7.51 9.41 10.23
N ASP A 70 7.87 10.36 9.37
CA ASP A 70 7.09 11.58 9.11
C ASP A 70 5.78 11.32 8.35
N MET A 71 5.60 10.10 7.84
CA MET A 71 4.41 9.66 7.12
C MET A 71 3.54 8.68 7.92
N ILE A 72 3.97 8.27 9.12
CA ILE A 72 3.25 7.30 9.95
C ILE A 72 1.80 7.72 10.21
N ASP A 73 1.56 8.98 10.57
CA ASP A 73 0.21 9.44 10.90
C ASP A 73 -0.73 9.41 9.67
N LEU A 74 -0.22 9.80 8.50
CA LEU A 74 -0.96 9.70 7.23
C LEU A 74 -1.37 8.24 6.96
N PHE A 75 -0.45 7.31 7.20
CA PHE A 75 -0.72 5.89 6.95
C PHE A 75 -1.60 5.24 8.02
N LYS A 76 -1.55 5.69 9.27
CA LYS A 76 -2.49 5.23 10.31
C LYS A 76 -3.93 5.55 9.95
N ASP A 77 -4.18 6.76 9.45
CA ASP A 77 -5.52 7.16 9.02
C ASP A 77 -6.03 6.28 7.88
N ILE A 78 -5.16 5.98 6.90
CA ILE A 78 -5.56 5.13 5.79
C ILE A 78 -5.74 3.67 6.19
N PHE A 79 -4.89 3.12 7.06
CA PHE A 79 -5.02 1.75 7.54
C PHE A 79 -6.32 1.54 8.31
N ASN A 80 -6.69 2.50 9.16
CA ASN A 80 -7.95 2.49 9.89
C ASN A 80 -9.15 2.58 8.96
N PHE A 81 -9.09 3.45 7.96
CA PHE A 81 -10.12 3.54 6.93
C PHE A 81 -10.29 2.23 6.15
N LEU A 82 -9.18 1.63 5.70
CA LEU A 82 -9.17 0.37 4.96
C LEU A 82 -9.79 -0.77 5.78
N LYS A 83 -9.35 -0.93 7.02
CA LYS A 83 -9.86 -1.93 7.95
C LYS A 83 -11.37 -1.80 8.16
N SER A 84 -11.85 -0.57 8.36
CA SER A 84 -13.28 -0.27 8.56
C SER A 84 -14.14 -0.60 7.34
N ASN A 85 -13.53 -0.67 6.15
CA ASN A 85 -14.20 -1.00 4.89
C ASN A 85 -13.91 -2.43 4.40
N LEU A 86 -13.37 -3.30 5.27
CA LEU A 86 -13.01 -4.70 4.95
C LEU A 86 -11.93 -4.81 3.85
N TRP A 87 -10.96 -3.89 3.86
CA TRP A 87 -9.76 -3.98 3.04
C TRP A 87 -8.56 -4.43 3.86
N SER A 88 -7.77 -5.32 3.28
CA SER A 88 -6.47 -5.76 3.82
C SER A 88 -5.32 -5.19 3.00
N ILE A 89 -4.13 -5.17 3.59
CA ILE A 89 -2.89 -4.71 2.95
C ILE A 89 -1.85 -5.81 3.05
N ILE A 90 -1.17 -6.07 1.95
CA ILE A 90 0.10 -6.82 1.91
C ILE A 90 1.15 -5.80 1.48
N TRP A 91 2.17 -5.59 2.29
CA TRP A 91 3.24 -4.66 2.01
C TRP A 91 4.56 -5.42 1.97
N VAL A 92 5.17 -5.51 0.79
CA VAL A 92 6.44 -6.20 0.57
C VAL A 92 7.49 -5.15 0.24
N ASP A 93 8.52 -5.03 1.07
CA ASP A 93 9.52 -3.99 0.86
C ASP A 93 10.91 -4.43 1.33
N HIS A 94 11.94 -3.89 0.69
CA HIS A 94 13.34 -4.21 0.99
C HIS A 94 14.10 -3.00 1.58
N HIS A 95 13.45 -1.83 1.66
CA HIS A 95 14.03 -0.65 2.27
C HIS A 95 14.12 -0.79 3.80
N PRO A 96 15.05 -0.07 4.44
CA PRO A 96 15.11 -0.04 5.89
C PRO A 96 13.92 0.75 6.45
N TRP A 97 13.09 0.09 7.26
CA TRP A 97 12.04 0.73 8.05
C TRP A 97 12.55 0.98 9.47
N SER A 98 12.14 2.08 10.09
CA SER A 98 12.37 2.28 11.51
C SER A 98 11.53 1.29 12.33
N GLU A 99 11.96 0.98 13.56
CA GLU A 99 11.14 0.19 14.49
C GLU A 99 9.76 0.84 14.74
N ASN A 100 9.70 2.17 14.72
CA ASN A 100 8.48 2.94 14.91
C ASN A 100 7.50 2.76 13.73
N ALA A 101 8.03 2.76 12.49
CA ALA A 101 7.25 2.52 11.28
C ALA A 101 6.74 1.06 11.22
N ILE A 102 7.60 0.09 11.52
CA ILE A 102 7.23 -1.34 11.58
C ILE A 102 6.11 -1.57 12.60
N LYS A 103 6.30 -1.06 13.82
CA LYS A 103 5.32 -1.18 14.90
C LYS A 103 3.99 -0.53 14.50
N SER A 104 4.04 0.68 13.97
CA SER A 104 2.84 1.41 13.53
C SER A 104 2.09 0.69 12.40
N ALA A 105 2.79 0.04 11.48
CA ALA A 105 2.15 -0.72 10.40
C ALA A 105 1.48 -2.00 10.91
N ILE A 106 2.13 -2.75 11.80
CA ILE A 106 1.64 -4.06 12.26
C ILE A 106 0.54 -3.91 13.33
N GLU A 107 0.64 -2.92 14.22
CA GLU A 107 -0.33 -2.74 15.33
C GLU A 107 -1.77 -2.51 14.84
N GLU A 108 -1.95 -1.97 13.64
CA GLU A 108 -3.29 -1.71 13.08
C GLU A 108 -3.99 -2.98 12.56
N GLY A 109 -3.28 -4.11 12.46
CA GLY A 109 -3.84 -5.44 12.19
C GLY A 109 -4.48 -5.65 10.81
N SER A 110 -4.46 -4.64 9.94
CA SER A 110 -4.86 -4.73 8.53
C SER A 110 -3.67 -4.92 7.58
N VAL A 111 -2.44 -4.76 8.07
CA VAL A 111 -1.20 -4.84 7.27
C VAL A 111 -0.45 -6.13 7.55
N HIS A 112 -0.25 -6.92 6.50
CA HIS A 112 0.73 -7.99 6.47
C HIS A 112 2.02 -7.44 5.87
N LEU A 113 2.97 -7.11 6.74
CA LEU A 113 4.28 -6.57 6.36
C LEU A 113 5.28 -7.72 6.13
N VAL A 114 6.00 -7.68 5.00
CA VAL A 114 7.08 -8.60 4.63
C VAL A 114 8.31 -7.75 4.30
N LEU A 115 9.36 -7.89 5.11
CA LEU A 115 10.65 -7.23 4.94
C LEU A 115 11.74 -8.25 4.64
N ASP A 116 12.70 -7.89 3.78
CA ASP A 116 13.97 -8.61 3.54
C ASP A 116 15.13 -7.93 4.28
#